data_AF-A0A2V6YWD7-F1
#
_entry.id   AF-A0A2V6YWD7-F1
#
_cell.length_a   1.000
_cell.length_b   1.000
_cell.length_c   1.000
_cell.angle_alpha   90.00
_cell.angle_beta   90.00
_cell.angle_gamma   90.00
#
_symmetry.space_group_name_H-M   'P 1'
#
loop_
_entity.id
_entity.type
_entity.pdbx_description
1 polymer ?
#
loop_
_entity_poly.entity_id
_entity_poly.type
_entity_poly.pdbx_seq_one_letter_code
_entity_poly.pdbx_strand_id
1 'polypeptide(L)' 'MEAESTAKIPRADIERYHAAAVELADAARRIVAPAVERGFEVETKPDASLVTDIDHAVERRLRELIGR' A
#
# COMPACT_ATOMS: atom_id res chain seq x y z
N MET A 1 27.08 -9.42 -14.56
CA MET A 1 26.49 -10.71 -14.16
C MET A 1 25.16 -10.39 -13.52
N GLU A 2 24.13 -10.24 -14.34
CA GLU A 2 22.78 -9.98 -13.88
C GLU A 2 22.20 -11.30 -13.38
N ALA A 3 21.79 -11.35 -12.12
CA ALA A 3 21.02 -12.47 -11.59
C ALA A 3 19.60 -12.35 -12.16
N GLU A 4 19.41 -12.83 -13.38
CA GLU A 4 18.09 -13.05 -13.93
C GLU A 4 17.47 -14.23 -13.16
N SER A 5 16.76 -13.92 -12.08
CA SER A 5 16.01 -14.90 -11.31
C SER A 5 14.82 -15.36 -12.17
N THR A 6 15.05 -16.38 -12.98
CA THR A 6 14.03 -17.10 -13.76
C THR A 6 13.23 -18.09 -12.91
N ALA A 7 13.20 -17.90 -11.58
CA ALA A 7 12.35 -18.68 -10.70
C ALA A 7 10.89 -18.28 -10.97
N LYS A 8 10.18 -19.10 -11.75
CA LYS A 8 8.73 -18.98 -11.94
C LYS A 8 8.08 -18.98 -10.56
N ILE A 9 7.45 -17.87 -10.18
CA ILE A 9 6.68 -17.78 -8.94
C ILE A 9 5.58 -18.86 -9.01
N PRO A 10 5.50 -19.77 -8.03
CA PRO A 10 4.45 -20.78 -8.01
C PRO A 10 3.06 -20.15 -8.08
N ARG A 11 2.15 -20.77 -8.82
CA ARG A 11 0.76 -20.28 -8.96
C ARG A 11 0.10 -20.05 -7.58
N ALA A 12 0.33 -20.97 -6.64
CA ALA A 12 -0.19 -20.84 -5.28
C ALA A 12 0.34 -19.59 -4.54
N ASP A 13 1.62 -19.23 -4.77
CA ASP A 13 2.18 -18.00 -4.21
C ASP A 13 1.57 -16.76 -4.87
N ILE A 14 1.31 -16.78 -6.18
CA ILE A 14 0.60 -15.69 -6.87
C ILE A 14 -0.81 -15.52 -6.29
N GLU A 15 -1.56 -16.60 -6.12
CA GLU A 15 -2.91 -16.58 -5.55
C GLU A 15 -2.88 -16.05 -4.11
N ARG A 16 -1.90 -16.46 -3.30
CA ARG A 16 -1.70 -15.95 -1.94
C ARG A 16 -1.37 -14.45 -1.93
N TYR A 17 -0.44 -14.00 -2.78
CA TYR A 17 -0.08 -12.58 -2.85
C TYR A 17 -1.23 -11.73 -3.35
N HIS A 18 -2.00 -12.23 -4.32
CA HIS A 18 -3.19 -11.54 -4.80
C HIS A 18 -4.22 -11.39 -3.68
N ALA A 19 -4.52 -12.45 -2.92
CA ALA A 19 -5.44 -12.38 -1.79
C ALA A 19 -4.98 -11.35 -0.75
N ALA A 20 -3.71 -11.39 -0.34
CA ALA A 20 -3.15 -10.42 0.59
C ALA A 20 -3.21 -8.98 0.03
N ALA A 21 -2.92 -8.78 -1.26
CA ALA A 21 -3.00 -7.46 -1.89
C ALA A 21 -4.43 -6.90 -1.88
N VAL A 22 -5.45 -7.73 -2.10
CA VAL A 22 -6.86 -7.33 -1.99
C VAL A 22 -7.20 -6.92 -0.56
N GLU A 23 -6.78 -7.67 0.45
CA GLU A 23 -7.01 -7.32 1.86
C GLU A 23 -6.36 -5.98 2.25
N LEU A 24 -5.13 -5.73 1.77
CA LEU A 24 -4.43 -4.47 1.97
C LEU A 24 -5.15 -3.31 1.27
N ALA A 25 -5.64 -3.50 0.04
CA ALA A 25 -6.41 -2.51 -0.69
C ALA A 25 -7.73 -2.15 0.04
N ASP A 26 -8.44 -3.15 0.56
CA ASP A 26 -9.66 -2.94 1.35
C ASP A 26 -9.38 -2.23 2.68
N ALA A 27 -8.24 -2.50 3.31
CA ALA A 27 -7.79 -1.75 4.49
C ALA A 27 -7.50 -0.29 4.16
N ALA A 28 -6.79 -0.01 3.06
CA ALA A 28 -6.52 1.35 2.61
C ALA A 28 -7.82 2.11 2.26
N ARG A 29 -8.76 1.46 1.56
CA ARG A 29 -10.05 2.06 1.18
C ARG A 29 -10.84 2.54 2.39
N ARG A 30 -10.83 1.80 3.50
CA ARG A 30 -11.52 2.20 4.75
C ARG A 30 -10.97 3.48 5.37
N ILE A 31 -9.72 3.85 5.07
CA ILE A 31 -9.09 5.09 5.53
C ILE A 31 -9.36 6.23 4.54
N VAL A 32 -9.16 5.96 3.24
CA VAL A 32 -9.28 6.94 2.17
C VAL A 32 -10.72 7.41 1.97
N ALA A 33 -11.70 6.50 1.93
CA ALA A 33 -13.09 6.85 1.62
C ALA A 33 -13.67 7.96 2.52
N PRO A 34 -13.60 7.89 3.85
CA PRO A 34 -14.08 8.98 4.70
C PRO A 34 -13.21 10.25 4.63
N ALA A 35 -11.97 10.16 4.09
CA ALA A 35 -11.09 11.33 3.96
C ALA A 35 -11.52 12.22 2.79
N VAL A 36 -12.05 11.62 1.73
CA VAL A 36 -12.57 12.36 0.57
C VAL A 36 -13.70 13.30 0.98
N GLU A 37 -14.54 12.90 1.93
CA GLU A 37 -15.66 13.71 2.41
C GLU A 37 -15.26 14.76 3.45
N ARG A 38 -14.38 14.39 4.40
CA ARG A 38 -13.98 15.28 5.51
C ARG A 38 -12.83 16.22 5.17
N GLY A 39 -12.15 15.99 4.05
CA GLY A 39 -10.87 16.63 3.73
C GLY A 39 -9.66 15.92 4.36
N PHE A 40 -8.48 16.39 3.98
CA PHE A 40 -7.17 15.87 4.40
C PHE A 40 -6.13 16.99 4.32
N GLU A 41 -5.05 16.84 5.08
CA GLU A 41 -3.94 17.78 5.09
C GLU A 41 -2.93 17.40 4.02
N VAL A 42 -2.33 18.40 3.37
CA VAL A 42 -1.33 18.21 2.31
C VAL A 42 0.01 18.77 2.75
N GLU A 43 1.05 17.95 2.63
CA GLU A 43 2.45 18.30 2.81
C GLU A 43 3.16 18.25 1.44
N THR A 44 4.03 19.23 1.19
CA THR A 44 4.94 19.22 0.05
C THR A 44 6.32 18.73 0.50
N LYS A 45 6.77 17.60 -0.05
CA LYS A 45 8.07 17.00 0.23
C LYS A 45 9.22 17.85 -0.34
N PRO A 46 10.47 17.61 0.08
CA PRO A 46 11.64 18.33 -0.46
C PRO A 46 11.83 18.21 -1.97
N ASP A 47 11.34 17.13 -2.57
CA ASP A 47 11.34 16.90 -4.03
C ASP A 47 10.14 17.55 -4.75
N ALA A 48 9.40 18.42 -4.05
CA ALA A 48 8.17 19.08 -4.50
C ALA A 48 6.98 18.13 -4.80
N SER A 49 7.09 16.84 -4.50
CA SER A 49 5.94 15.93 -4.57
C SER A 49 5.00 16.16 -3.38
N LEU A 50 3.70 15.88 -3.58
CA LEU A 50 2.68 16.03 -2.55
C LEU A 50 2.47 14.72 -1.80
N VAL A 51 2.18 14.82 -0.51
CA VAL A 51 1.74 13.71 0.34
C VAL A 51 0.68 14.22 1.32
N THR A 52 -0.19 13.33 1.77
CA THR A 52 -1.25 13.66 2.71
C THR A 52 -1.06 12.93 4.04
N ASP A 53 -1.73 13.43 5.08
CA ASP A 53 -1.86 12.70 6.34
C ASP A 53 -2.52 11.31 6.13
N ILE A 54 -3.35 11.18 5.10
CA ILE A 54 -4.00 9.93 4.69
C ILE A 54 -3.00 8.92 4.12
N ASP A 55 -2.05 9.37 3.29
CA ASP A 55 -0.99 8.50 2.75
C ASP A 55 -0.17 7.89 3.89
N HIS A 56 0.20 8.71 4.88
CA HIS A 56 0.91 8.25 6.08
C HIS A 56 0.07 7.28 6.92
N ALA A 57 -1.23 7.54 7.08
CA ALA A 57 -2.13 6.65 7.80
C ALA A 57 -2.29 5.29 7.09
N VAL A 58 -2.42 5.29 5.76
CA VAL A 58 -2.47 4.08 4.94
C VAL A 58 -1.15 3.32 5.07
N GLU A 59 0.00 3.97 4.86
CA GLU A 59 1.31 3.31 4.94
C GLU A 59 1.50 2.62 6.30
N ARG A 60 1.24 3.33 7.41
CA ARG A 60 1.33 2.77 8.76
C ARG A 60 0.44 1.52 8.89
N ARG A 61 -0.81 1.60 8.42
CA ARG A 61 -1.74 0.48 8.51
C ARG A 61 -1.30 -0.73 7.68
N LEU A 62 -0.78 -0.51 6.47
CA LEU A 62 -0.31 -1.61 5.62
C LEU A 62 0.94 -2.27 6.21
N ARG A 63 1.88 -1.49 6.75
CA ARG A 63 3.06 -2.03 7.45
C ARG A 63 2.68 -2.90 8.64
N GLU A 64 1.69 -2.49 9.42
CA GLU A 64 1.14 -3.31 10.52
C GLU A 64 0.50 -4.62 10.06
N LEU A 65 -0.10 -4.66 8.87
CA LEU A 65 -0.73 -5.86 8.33
C LEU A 65 0.31 -6.81 7.71
N ILE A 66 1.34 -6.27 7.06
CA ILE A 66 2.44 -7.03 6.47
C ILE A 66 3.37 -7.62 7.55
N GLY A 67 3.57 -6.88 8.66
CA GLY A 67 4.42 -7.32 9.77
C GLY A 67 3.77 -8.29 10.76
N ARG A 68 2.53 -8.72 10.51
CA ARG A 68 1.82 -9.77 11.26
C ARG A 68 2.06 -11.12 10.62
#